data_AF-X1LII1-F1
#
_entry.id   AF-X1LII1-F1
#
_cell.length_a   1.000
_cell.length_b   1.000
_cell.length_c   1.000
_cell.angle_alpha   90.00
_cell.angle_beta   90.00
_cell.angle_gamma   90.00
#
_symmetry.space_group_name_H-M   'P 1'
#
loop_
_entity.id
_entity.type
_entity.pdbx_description
1 polymer ?
#
loop_
_entity_poly.entity_id
_entity_poly.type
_entity_poly.pdbx_seq_one_letter_code
_entity_poly.pdbx_strand_id
1 'polypeptide(L)'
;MAQLELITILIACYAALVATIGLGWNTYNIWRDRAKIKVRVSHGFLVYGPSLSEDLYIFIEAINKGRRPVTLTSVGFKLKNGHDIVFTKSRELPTELTEGKSYQEWISKEEIKKDCQKLKTSIKYAWFKDATGRIYKERYRLKDA
;
A
#
# COMPACT_ATOMS: atom_id res chain seq x y z
N MET A 1 44.77 41.86 11.03
CA MET A 1 43.49 41.45 11.62
C MET A 1 42.36 41.40 10.59
N ALA A 2 42.10 42.47 9.81
CA ALA A 2 41.00 42.50 8.83
C ALA A 2 41.00 41.39 7.74
N GLN A 3 42.17 40.94 7.27
CA GLN A 3 42.25 39.89 6.24
C GLN A 3 41.84 38.49 6.75
N LEU A 4 42.11 38.18 8.02
CA LEU A 4 41.76 36.90 8.63
C LEU A 4 40.24 36.77 8.81
N GLU A 5 39.59 37.87 9.22
CA GLU A 5 38.13 37.95 9.36
C GLU A 5 37.42 37.70 8.03
N LEU A 6 37.91 38.32 6.93
CA LEU A 6 37.33 38.12 5.60
C LEU A 6 37.40 36.65 5.15
N ILE A 7 38.56 36.00 5.35
CA ILE A 7 38.74 34.58 5.00
C ILE A 7 37.82 33.70 5.84
N THR A 8 37.71 33.99 7.15
CA THR A 8 36.85 33.25 8.06
C THR A 8 35.37 33.36 7.66
N ILE A 9 34.92 34.56 7.30
CA ILE A 9 33.55 34.80 6.81
C ILE A 9 33.31 34.04 5.50
N LEU A 10 34.24 34.08 4.55
CA LEU A 10 34.11 33.36 3.28
C LEU A 10 34.00 31.85 3.49
N ILE A 11 34.85 31.28 4.35
CA ILE A 11 34.81 29.86 4.70
C ILE A 11 33.49 29.52 5.40
N ALA A 12 33.03 30.37 6.33
CA ALA A 12 31.76 30.16 7.04
C ALA A 12 30.56 30.20 6.09
N CYS A 13 30.50 31.15 5.16
CA CYS A 13 29.45 31.23 4.15
C CYS A 13 29.46 30.01 3.23
N TYR A 14 30.65 29.59 2.77
CA TYR A 14 30.79 28.39 1.94
C TYR A 14 30.33 27.14 2.70
N ALA A 15 30.77 26.96 3.94
CA ALA A 15 30.38 25.85 4.79
C ALA A 15 28.87 25.83 5.05
N ALA A 16 28.26 26.98 5.32
CA ALA A 16 26.81 27.11 5.51
C ALA A 16 26.02 26.73 4.25
N LEU A 17 26.51 27.11 3.06
CA LEU A 17 25.90 26.75 1.78
C LEU A 17 25.96 25.23 1.55
N VAL A 18 27.14 24.63 1.70
CA VAL A 18 27.32 23.18 1.56
C VAL A 18 26.46 22.41 2.56
N ALA A 19 26.42 22.85 3.82
CA ALA A 19 25.58 22.25 4.86
C ALA A 19 24.09 22.32 4.50
N THR A 20 23.62 23.45 3.97
CA THR A 20 22.21 23.63 3.56
C THR A 20 21.85 22.69 2.42
N ILE A 21 22.70 22.56 1.41
CA ILE A 21 22.48 21.61 0.30
C ILE A 21 22.48 20.17 0.81
N GLY A 22 23.44 19.81 1.66
CA GLY A 22 23.53 18.47 2.25
C GLY A 22 22.29 18.11 3.07
N LEU A 23 21.80 19.03 3.90
CA LEU A 23 20.57 18.86 4.67
C LEU A 23 19.35 18.70 3.76
N GLY A 24 19.25 19.51 2.70
CA GLY A 24 18.19 19.41 1.70
C GLY A 24 18.18 18.05 1.00
N TRP A 25 19.34 17.58 0.56
CA TRP A 25 19.49 16.28 -0.12
C TRP A 25 19.14 15.10 0.80
N ASN A 26 19.63 15.12 2.04
CA ASN A 26 19.34 14.07 3.01
C ASN A 26 17.84 14.02 3.34
N THR A 27 17.23 15.18 3.59
CA THR A 27 15.79 15.30 3.83
C THR A 27 14.98 14.77 2.64
N TYR A 28 15.41 15.12 1.42
CA TYR A 28 14.78 14.62 0.19
C TYR A 28 14.88 13.10 0.07
N ASN A 29 16.02 12.48 0.36
CA ASN A 29 16.19 11.03 0.29
C ASN A 29 15.36 10.30 1.36
N ILE A 30 15.29 10.83 2.58
CA ILE A 30 14.47 10.25 3.65
C ILE A 30 12.98 10.31 3.31
N TRP A 31 12.53 11.41 2.69
CA TRP A 31 11.16 11.51 2.20
C TRP A 31 10.93 10.59 0.99
N ARG A 32 11.95 10.52 0.12
CA ARG A 32 12.24 9.59 -0.97
C ARG A 32 11.86 8.14 -0.70
N ASP A 33 12.55 7.60 0.31
CA ASP A 33 12.72 6.16 0.55
C ASP A 33 11.67 5.60 1.50
N ARG A 34 10.43 6.06 1.39
CA ARG A 34 9.33 5.54 2.23
C ARG A 34 8.62 4.39 1.54
N ALA A 35 8.30 3.35 2.32
CA ALA A 35 7.37 2.30 1.90
C ALA A 35 5.98 2.91 1.65
N LYS A 36 5.48 2.79 0.42
CA LYS A 36 4.23 3.41 -0.01
C LYS A 36 3.41 2.42 -0.83
N ILE A 37 2.63 1.59 -0.16
CA ILE A 37 1.66 0.71 -0.82
C ILE A 37 0.35 1.47 -1.05
N LYS A 38 -0.12 1.46 -2.30
CA LYS A 38 -1.47 1.87 -2.66
C LYS A 38 -2.34 0.63 -2.78
N VAL A 39 -3.45 0.60 -2.06
CA VAL A 39 -4.48 -0.44 -2.22
C VAL A 39 -5.54 0.06 -3.18
N ARG A 40 -5.97 -0.79 -4.11
CA ARG A 40 -7.06 -0.53 -5.04
C ARG A 40 -8.05 -1.68 -4.97
N VAL A 41 -9.34 -1.35 -5.03
CA VAL A 41 -10.40 -2.35 -5.13
C VAL A 41 -11.18 -2.11 -6.41
N SER A 42 -11.41 -3.18 -7.17
CA SER A 42 -12.20 -3.16 -8.41
C SER A 42 -13.09 -4.39 -8.50
N HIS A 43 -14.04 -4.35 -9.44
CA HIS A 43 -14.92 -5.46 -9.74
C HIS A 43 -14.70 -5.91 -11.17
N GLY A 44 -14.88 -7.20 -11.42
CA GLY A 44 -14.83 -7.75 -12.76
C GLY A 44 -15.11 -9.23 -12.75
N PHE A 45 -14.99 -9.84 -13.92
CA PHE A 45 -15.19 -11.27 -14.10
C PHE A 45 -13.85 -11.93 -14.35
N LEU A 46 -13.72 -13.19 -13.95
CA LEU A 46 -12.57 -14.01 -14.32
C LEU A 46 -12.85 -14.65 -15.67
N VAL A 47 -11.80 -14.88 -16.45
CA VAL A 47 -11.90 -15.61 -17.72
C VAL A 47 -11.05 -16.87 -17.61
N TYR A 48 -11.63 -18.02 -17.95
CA TYR A 48 -10.92 -19.28 -18.04
C TYR A 48 -11.15 -19.88 -19.43
N GLY A 49 -10.13 -19.77 -20.30
CA GLY A 49 -10.27 -20.12 -21.71
C GLY A 49 -11.27 -19.20 -22.43
N PRO A 50 -12.23 -19.73 -23.22
CA PRO A 50 -13.24 -18.92 -23.91
C PRO A 50 -14.40 -18.48 -22.99
N SER A 51 -14.46 -18.96 -21.74
CA SER A 51 -15.61 -18.77 -20.86
C SER A 51 -15.37 -17.67 -19.82
N LEU A 52 -16.35 -16.78 -19.71
CA LEU A 52 -16.45 -15.81 -18.63
C LEU A 52 -16.99 -16.51 -17.38
N SER A 53 -16.49 -16.14 -16.20
CA SER A 53 -17.07 -16.59 -14.94
C SER A 53 -18.50 -16.09 -14.78
N GLU A 54 -19.39 -16.94 -14.28
CA GLU A 54 -20.76 -16.54 -13.94
C GLU A 54 -20.76 -15.53 -12.77
N ASP A 55 -19.83 -15.72 -11.83
CA ASP A 55 -19.67 -14.87 -10.66
C ASP A 55 -18.97 -13.55 -10.98
N LEU A 56 -19.45 -12.47 -10.37
CA LEU A 56 -18.73 -11.21 -10.27
C LEU A 56 -17.70 -11.31 -9.14
N TYR A 57 -16.44 -11.02 -9.42
CA TYR A 57 -15.34 -11.04 -8.45
C TYR A 57 -14.96 -9.64 -7.97
N ILE A 58 -14.45 -9.58 -6.74
CA ILE A 58 -13.81 -8.41 -6.16
C ILE A 58 -12.32 -8.61 -6.26
N PHE A 59 -11.64 -7.69 -6.96
CA PHE A 59 -10.19 -7.65 -7.06
C PHE A 59 -9.64 -6.65 -6.05
N ILE A 60 -8.66 -7.08 -5.27
CA ILE A 60 -7.93 -6.25 -4.31
C ILE A 60 -6.46 -6.25 -4.73
N GLU A 61 -5.98 -5.09 -5.16
CA GLU A 61 -4.62 -4.92 -5.66
C GLU A 61 -3.81 -4.06 -4.67
N ALA A 62 -2.60 -4.51 -4.36
CA ALA A 62 -1.59 -3.72 -3.68
C ALA A 62 -0.47 -3.36 -4.65
N ILE A 63 -0.16 -2.07 -4.77
CA ILE A 63 0.87 -1.55 -5.68
C ILE A 63 1.94 -0.84 -4.83
N ASN A 64 3.20 -1.24 -4.96
CA ASN A 64 4.29 -0.50 -4.33
C ASN A 64 4.66 0.75 -5.16
N LYS A 65 4.20 1.90 -4.70
CA LYS A 65 4.55 3.22 -5.24
C LYS A 65 5.78 3.85 -4.56
N GLY A 66 6.37 3.15 -3.60
CA GLY A 66 7.60 3.54 -2.92
C GLY A 66 8.80 2.78 -3.48
N ARG A 67 9.98 3.19 -3.05
CA ARG A 67 11.26 2.60 -3.48
C ARG A 67 11.69 1.41 -2.66
N ARG A 68 11.29 1.40 -1.38
CA ARG A 68 11.60 0.30 -0.48
C ARG A 68 10.71 -0.91 -0.80
N PRO A 69 11.31 -2.11 -0.98
CA PRO A 69 10.54 -3.33 -1.05
C PRO A 69 9.68 -3.53 0.20
N VAL A 70 8.49 -4.09 0.01
CA VAL A 70 7.54 -4.38 1.10
C VAL A 70 7.04 -5.80 0.94
N THR A 71 7.21 -6.61 1.99
CA THR A 71 6.67 -7.98 2.01
C THR A 71 5.24 -7.96 2.54
N LEU A 72 4.28 -8.29 1.69
CA LEU A 72 2.89 -8.48 2.07
C LEU A 72 2.71 -9.88 2.67
N THR A 73 1.94 -9.98 3.75
CA THR A 73 1.72 -11.23 4.50
C THR A 73 0.27 -11.64 4.58
N SER A 74 -0.66 -10.68 4.53
CA SER A 74 -2.08 -10.98 4.59
C SER A 74 -2.91 -9.92 3.87
N VAL A 75 -4.10 -10.34 3.44
CA VAL A 75 -5.10 -9.51 2.77
C VAL A 75 -6.47 -9.82 3.35
N GLY A 76 -7.37 -8.84 3.33
CA GLY A 76 -8.72 -9.03 3.81
C GLY A 76 -9.61 -7.80 3.76
N PHE A 77 -10.73 -7.90 4.47
CA PHE A 77 -11.69 -6.80 4.65
C PHE A 77 -11.94 -6.53 6.12
N LYS A 78 -12.00 -5.24 6.49
CA LYS A 78 -12.51 -4.81 7.79
C LYS A 78 -14.00 -4.59 7.68
N LEU A 79 -14.76 -5.17 8.59
CA LEU A 79 -16.20 -4.99 8.69
C LEU A 79 -16.56 -3.81 9.61
N LYS A 80 -17.75 -3.23 9.44
CA LYS A 80 -18.20 -2.10 10.27
C LYS A 80 -18.41 -2.46 11.73
N ASN A 81 -18.77 -3.72 12.00
CA ASN A 81 -18.92 -4.25 13.37
C ASN A 81 -17.60 -4.56 14.07
N GLY A 82 -16.44 -4.28 13.44
CA GLY A 82 -15.12 -4.47 14.03
C GLY A 82 -14.47 -5.82 13.73
N HIS A 83 -15.20 -6.79 13.17
CA HIS A 83 -14.63 -8.06 12.73
C HIS A 83 -13.81 -7.91 11.44
N ASP A 84 -12.93 -8.88 11.19
CA ASP A 84 -12.10 -8.97 9.99
C ASP A 84 -12.43 -10.25 9.22
N ILE A 85 -12.51 -10.13 7.90
CA ILE A 85 -12.46 -11.27 6.97
C ILE A 85 -11.02 -11.33 6.49
N VAL A 86 -10.30 -12.41 6.82
CA VAL A 86 -8.91 -12.63 6.43
C VAL A 86 -8.86 -13.74 5.40
N PHE A 87 -8.15 -13.54 4.30
CA PHE A 87 -8.01 -14.58 3.29
C PHE A 87 -6.92 -15.54 3.75
N THR A 88 -7.30 -16.76 4.09
CA THR A 88 -6.39 -17.79 4.62
C THR A 88 -5.71 -18.62 3.54
N LYS A 89 -6.29 -18.65 2.34
CA LYS A 89 -5.73 -19.30 1.14
C LYS A 89 -5.38 -18.24 0.09
N SER A 90 -4.50 -17.31 0.44
CA SER A 90 -3.89 -16.43 -0.55
C SER A 90 -2.93 -17.23 -1.41
N ARG A 91 -2.92 -16.96 -2.72
CA ARG A 91 -2.20 -17.80 -3.69
C ARG A 91 -0.68 -17.67 -3.58
N GLU A 92 -0.19 -16.47 -3.29
CA GLU A 92 1.26 -16.20 -3.32
C GLU A 92 1.78 -15.47 -2.07
N LEU A 93 0.93 -15.12 -1.10
CA LEU A 93 1.43 -14.53 0.15
C LEU A 93 2.13 -15.60 1.03
N PRO A 94 3.25 -15.25 1.68
CA PRO A 94 3.88 -13.93 1.67
C PRO A 94 4.63 -13.61 0.36
N THR A 95 4.46 -12.38 -0.16
CA THR A 95 5.11 -11.90 -1.41
C THR A 95 5.85 -10.59 -1.18
N GLU A 96 7.07 -10.47 -1.71
CA GLU A 96 7.80 -9.21 -1.74
C GLU A 96 7.40 -8.34 -2.94
N LEU A 97 6.96 -7.11 -2.66
CA LEU A 97 6.68 -6.10 -3.67
C LEU A 97 7.82 -5.09 -3.75
N THR A 98 8.63 -5.20 -4.81
CA THR A 98 9.65 -4.18 -5.16
C THR A 98 8.99 -2.93 -5.78
N GLU A 99 9.76 -1.84 -5.95
CA GLU A 99 9.27 -0.59 -6.58
C GLU A 99 8.53 -0.87 -7.89
N GLY A 100 7.32 -0.32 -8.03
CA GLY A 100 6.49 -0.45 -9.23
C GLY A 100 5.74 -1.77 -9.38
N LYS A 101 6.07 -2.82 -8.61
CA LYS A 101 5.36 -4.10 -8.67
C LYS A 101 4.01 -4.03 -7.95
N SER A 102 3.07 -4.86 -8.41
CA SER A 102 1.79 -5.07 -7.75
C SER A 102 1.52 -6.54 -7.49
N TYR A 103 0.67 -6.78 -6.50
CA TYR A 103 0.10 -8.07 -6.16
C TYR A 103 -1.41 -7.92 -6.13
N GLN A 104 -2.13 -8.87 -6.72
CA GLN A 104 -3.59 -8.84 -6.80
C GLN A 104 -4.17 -10.14 -6.28
N GLU A 105 -5.18 -10.00 -5.43
CA GLU A 105 -6.03 -11.10 -4.99
C GLU A 105 -7.46 -10.87 -5.44
N TRP A 106 -8.20 -11.97 -5.56
CA TRP A 106 -9.60 -11.90 -5.91
C TRP A 106 -10.43 -12.89 -5.12
N ILE A 107 -11.67 -12.49 -4.83
CA ILE A 107 -12.66 -13.32 -4.15
C ILE A 107 -14.02 -13.14 -4.79
N SER A 108 -14.85 -14.18 -4.77
CA SER A 108 -16.22 -14.08 -5.27
C SER A 108 -16.98 -13.03 -4.46
N LYS A 109 -17.69 -12.13 -5.15
CA LYS A 109 -18.55 -11.13 -4.49
C LYS A 109 -19.65 -11.83 -3.69
N GLU A 110 -20.12 -12.99 -4.14
CA GLU A 110 -21.16 -13.74 -3.46
C GLU A 110 -20.72 -14.30 -2.12
N GLU A 111 -19.50 -14.85 -2.04
CA GLU A 111 -18.93 -15.35 -0.78
C GLU A 111 -18.86 -14.23 0.26
N ILE A 112 -18.32 -13.08 -0.14
CA ILE A 112 -18.25 -11.90 0.71
C ILE A 112 -19.64 -11.39 1.12
N LYS A 113 -20.62 -11.45 0.21
CA LYS A 113 -22.01 -11.07 0.51
C LYS A 113 -22.64 -12.02 1.54
N LYS A 114 -22.43 -13.33 1.40
CA LYS A 114 -22.88 -14.34 2.37
C LYS A 114 -22.27 -14.11 3.76
N ASP A 115 -20.97 -13.82 3.83
CA ASP A 115 -20.30 -13.50 5.10
C ASP A 115 -20.85 -12.22 5.74
N CYS A 116 -21.05 -11.16 4.94
CA CYS A 116 -21.64 -9.91 5.41
C CYS A 116 -23.07 -10.11 5.93
N GLN A 117 -23.89 -10.92 5.24
CA GLN A 117 -25.24 -11.26 5.66
C GLN A 117 -25.25 -12.07 6.96
N LYS A 118 -24.40 -13.11 7.06
CA LYS A 118 -24.25 -13.94 8.26
C LYS A 118 -23.89 -13.09 9.48
N LEU A 119 -22.99 -12.11 9.30
CA LEU A 119 -22.54 -11.21 10.35
C LEU A 119 -23.39 -9.95 10.51
N LYS A 120 -24.49 -9.83 9.74
CA LYS A 120 -25.41 -8.67 9.70
C LYS A 120 -24.65 -7.33 9.64
N THR A 121 -23.64 -7.26 8.77
CA THR A 121 -22.76 -6.10 8.66
C THR A 121 -22.37 -5.79 7.21
N SER A 122 -21.56 -4.76 7.01
CA SER A 122 -21.01 -4.38 5.70
C SER A 122 -19.52 -4.10 5.79
N ILE A 123 -18.85 -4.15 4.65
CA ILE A 123 -17.43 -3.82 4.56
C ILE A 123 -17.21 -2.32 4.83
N LYS A 124 -16.16 -2.03 5.60
CA LYS A 124 -15.65 -0.68 5.89
C LYS A 124 -14.49 -0.32 4.95
N TYR A 125 -13.51 -1.22 4.80
CA TYR A 125 -12.38 -1.06 3.89
C TYR A 125 -11.75 -2.41 3.56
N ALA A 126 -11.11 -2.50 2.39
CA ALA A 126 -10.19 -3.58 2.06
C ALA A 126 -8.79 -3.24 2.57
N TRP A 127 -7.99 -4.25 2.92
CA TRP A 127 -6.67 -4.02 3.46
C TRP A 127 -5.65 -5.09 3.05
N PHE A 128 -4.39 -4.67 3.02
CA PHE A 128 -3.21 -5.51 3.02
C PHE A 128 -2.37 -5.22 4.25
N LYS A 129 -1.72 -6.24 4.80
CA LYS A 129 -0.78 -6.12 5.91
C LYS A 129 0.60 -6.57 5.45
N ASP A 130 1.62 -5.82 5.84
CA ASP A 130 3.01 -6.20 5.59
C ASP A 130 3.62 -7.03 6.73
N ALA A 131 4.85 -7.50 6.53
CA ALA A 131 5.60 -8.28 7.51
C ALA A 131 5.93 -7.50 8.79
N THR A 132 5.86 -6.17 8.77
CA THR A 132 6.05 -5.32 9.96
C THR A 132 4.74 -5.11 10.75
N GLY A 133 3.62 -5.62 10.24
CA GLY A 133 2.29 -5.45 10.81
C GLY A 133 1.58 -4.16 10.39
N ARG A 134 2.17 -3.36 9.50
CA ARG A 134 1.55 -2.13 9.00
C ARG A 134 0.41 -2.48 8.05
N ILE A 135 -0.71 -1.77 8.22
CA ILE A 135 -1.91 -1.96 7.41
C ILE A 135 -2.05 -0.85 6.38
N TYR A 136 -2.16 -1.25 5.11
CA TYR A 136 -2.52 -0.41 3.98
C TYR A 136 -3.96 -0.70 3.61
N LYS A 137 -4.77 0.33 3.36
CA LYS A 137 -6.22 0.17 3.22
C LYS A 137 -6.83 1.14 2.23
N GLU A 138 -7.93 0.71 1.62
CA GLU A 138 -8.76 1.51 0.74
C GLU A 138 -10.23 1.36 1.15
N ARG A 139 -10.95 2.48 1.24
CA ARG A 139 -12.38 2.43 1.57
C ARG A 139 -13.13 1.68 0.48
N TYR A 140 -13.96 0.74 0.89
CA TYR A 140 -14.74 -0.06 -0.02
C TYR A 140 -16.14 -0.27 0.55
N ARG A 141 -17.14 -0.10 -0.32
CA ARG A 141 -18.52 -0.43 -0.03
C ARG A 141 -18.97 -1.45 -1.06
N LEU A 142 -19.44 -2.59 -0.57
CA LEU A 142 -20.11 -3.57 -1.39
C LEU A 142 -21.39 -2.90 -1.93
N LYS A 143 -21.47 -2.70 -3.24
CA LYS A 143 -22.70 -2.25 -3.90
C LYS A 143 -23.51 -3.48 -4.29
N ASP A 144 -24.79 -3.49 -3.99
CA ASP A 144 -25.72 -4.39 -4.67
C ASP A 144 -25.74 -3.98 -6.15
N ALA A 145 -25.50 -4.95 -7.02
CA ALA A 145 -25.59 -4.76 -8.47
C ALA A 145 -27.05 -4.98 -8.87
#